data_AF-Q6KH38-F1
#
_entry.id   AF-Q6KH38-F1
#
_cell.length_a   1.000
_cell.length_b   1.000
_cell.length_c   1.000
_cell.angle_alpha   90.00
_cell.angle_beta   90.00
_cell.angle_gamma   90.00
#
_symmetry.space_group_name_H-M   'P 1'
#
loop_
_entity.id
_entity.type
_entity.pdbx_description
1 polymer ?
#
loop_
_entity_poly.entity_id
_entity_poly.type
_entity_poly.pdbx_seq_one_letter_code
_entity_poly.pdbx_strand_id
1 'polypeptide(L)'
;MKKANLFLGTAAAVLGSTVIIVPVSIVATKTPKEVGPVGPINPIITIEQQKNILGNELEKINTLEIFEVAKNTLPSQVNNQNITDFIKVPVSSNGVSFSIKISETASGSDTSGFVVVTLVGSIGDLTQEKTIIVNGFRVLSPEEIQEQINIAVDRDIQNELNTISSLSITDFGKTPAWSNDVWSIDKIVNTPNPQNGVQFSLRYVQSSVHFGEGRLSVVLIGSKNGRILEKTIVVTGFPGRN
;
A
#
# COMPACT_ATOMS: atom_id res chain seq x y z
N MET A 1 -10.60 17.21 19.45
CA MET A 1 -9.37 16.40 19.67
C MET A 1 -8.66 16.24 18.34
N LYS A 2 -7.32 16.29 18.37
CA LYS A 2 -6.39 16.44 17.24
C LYS A 2 -6.38 15.22 16.29
N LYS A 3 -6.13 15.45 14.99
CA LYS A 3 -4.88 15.10 14.28
C LYS A 3 -4.92 15.58 12.82
N ALA A 4 -4.02 16.50 12.48
CA ALA A 4 -3.65 16.86 11.12
C ALA A 4 -2.47 15.98 10.70
N ASN A 5 -2.50 15.41 9.51
CA ASN A 5 -1.33 14.75 8.91
C ASN A 5 -1.00 15.44 7.58
N LEU A 6 -0.19 16.48 7.71
CA LEU A 6 0.65 17.06 6.68
C LEU A 6 1.96 16.25 6.67
N PHE A 7 2.39 15.74 5.52
CA PHE A 7 3.76 15.22 5.36
C PHE A 7 4.40 15.86 4.14
N LEU A 8 5.08 16.98 4.39
CA LEU A 8 6.26 17.43 3.66
C LEU A 8 7.48 16.82 4.36
N GLY A 9 8.40 16.24 3.59
CA GLY A 9 9.63 15.66 4.15
C GLY A 9 10.67 15.37 3.10
N THR A 10 11.44 16.39 2.73
CA THR A 10 12.78 16.24 2.15
C THR A 10 13.67 15.49 3.16
N ALA A 11 14.31 14.40 2.75
CA ALA A 11 15.36 13.76 3.52
C ALA A 11 16.62 13.61 2.66
N ALA A 12 17.61 14.46 2.95
CA ALA A 12 19.00 14.18 2.62
C ALA A 12 19.51 13.16 3.65
N ALA A 13 20.01 12.01 3.21
CA ALA A 13 20.64 11.02 4.08
C ALA A 13 22.10 10.84 3.69
N VAL A 14 22.97 11.22 4.62
CA VAL A 14 24.41 10.98 4.61
C VAL A 14 24.65 9.49 4.83
N LEU A 15 25.34 8.85 3.89
CA LEU A 15 25.75 7.44 3.99
C LEU A 15 26.95 7.33 4.95
N GLY A 16 26.70 6.79 6.14
CA GLY A 16 27.74 6.26 7.02
C GLY A 16 27.74 4.73 6.92
N SER A 17 28.77 4.17 6.29
CA SER A 17 29.00 2.73 6.22
C SER A 17 29.55 2.21 7.56
N THR A 18 28.80 1.34 8.22
CA THR A 18 29.25 0.62 9.41
C THR A 18 29.94 -0.68 9.02
N VAL A 19 31.20 -0.84 9.45
CA VAL A 19 31.99 -2.06 9.30
C VAL A 19 31.83 -2.90 10.57
N ILE A 20 31.26 -4.09 10.46
CA ILE A 20 31.20 -5.06 11.57
C ILE A 20 32.43 -5.97 11.46
N ILE A 21 33.31 -5.93 12.46
CA ILE A 21 34.50 -6.78 12.56
C ILE A 21 34.18 -7.94 13.53
N VAL A 22 34.27 -9.18 13.05
CA VAL A 22 34.14 -10.40 13.88
C VAL A 22 35.54 -10.97 14.15
N PRO A 23 35.89 -11.38 15.39
CA PRO A 23 37.25 -11.79 15.72
C PRO A 23 37.63 -13.18 15.19
N VAL A 24 38.86 -13.28 14.67
CA VAL A 24 39.52 -14.49 14.15
C VAL A 24 40.11 -15.33 15.30
N SER A 25 39.91 -16.65 15.25
CA SER A 25 40.68 -17.59 16.07
C SER A 25 41.84 -18.18 15.26
N ILE A 26 43.07 -17.90 15.69
CA ILE A 26 44.31 -18.44 15.11
C ILE A 26 44.70 -19.67 15.92
N VAL A 27 44.79 -20.83 15.27
CA VAL A 27 45.48 -22.00 15.81
C VAL A 27 46.78 -22.19 15.04
N ALA A 28 47.89 -21.98 15.75
CA ALA A 28 49.22 -22.34 15.28
C ALA A 28 49.53 -23.79 15.70
N THR A 29 50.18 -24.56 14.83
CA THR A 29 51.42 -25.34 15.12
C THR A 29 51.77 -26.29 13.96
N LYS A 30 52.95 -26.09 13.33
CA LYS A 30 54.12 -27.00 13.36
C LYS A 30 55.18 -26.60 12.31
N THR A 31 56.43 -26.84 12.70
CA THR A 31 57.75 -26.43 12.17
C THR A 31 58.20 -27.16 10.88
N PRO A 32 59.33 -26.75 10.24
CA PRO A 32 59.46 -26.57 8.79
C PRO A 32 60.06 -27.78 8.04
N LYS A 33 59.70 -27.90 6.75
CA LYS A 33 60.43 -28.70 5.76
C LYS A 33 60.87 -27.81 4.59
N GLU A 34 62.08 -28.10 4.16
CA GLU A 34 62.94 -27.41 3.20
C GLU A 34 62.37 -27.34 1.77
N VAL A 35 62.90 -26.37 1.02
CA VAL A 35 62.32 -25.67 -0.13
C VAL A 35 62.42 -26.48 -1.43
N GLY A 36 61.30 -26.60 -2.15
CA GLY A 36 61.27 -26.72 -3.62
C GLY A 36 60.81 -25.38 -4.22
N PRO A 37 61.09 -25.09 -5.50
CA PRO A 37 60.75 -23.80 -6.10
C PRO A 37 59.23 -23.61 -6.05
N VAL A 38 58.81 -22.67 -5.20
CA VAL A 38 57.43 -22.26 -5.07
C VAL A 38 57.03 -21.69 -6.42
N GLY A 39 56.11 -22.37 -7.12
CA GLY A 39 55.46 -21.84 -8.30
C GLY A 39 54.86 -20.45 -8.01
N PRO A 40 54.55 -19.64 -9.04
CA PRO A 40 54.10 -18.27 -8.85
C PRO A 40 52.99 -18.23 -7.79
N ILE A 41 53.28 -17.53 -6.69
CA ILE A 41 52.36 -17.28 -5.60
C ILE A 41 51.20 -16.51 -6.24
N ASN A 42 50.03 -17.15 -6.36
CA ASN A 42 48.81 -16.44 -6.75
C ASN A 42 48.66 -15.27 -5.76
N PRO A 43 48.61 -14.01 -6.21
CA PRO A 43 48.52 -12.89 -5.30
C PRO A 43 47.25 -13.03 -4.45
N ILE A 44 47.43 -13.11 -3.13
CA ILE A 44 46.32 -13.03 -2.17
C ILE A 44 45.75 -11.63 -2.33
N ILE A 45 44.59 -11.52 -2.97
CA ILE A 45 43.86 -10.26 -3.09
C ILE A 45 43.47 -9.83 -1.68
N THR A 46 43.83 -8.61 -1.29
CA THR A 46 43.48 -8.09 0.04
C THR A 46 42.00 -7.73 0.15
N ILE A 47 41.45 -7.72 1.36
CA ILE A 47 40.05 -7.30 1.62
C ILE A 47 39.78 -5.90 1.06
N GLU A 48 40.74 -4.97 1.17
CA GLU A 48 40.63 -3.62 0.61
C GLU A 48 40.60 -3.60 -0.91
N GLN A 49 41.41 -4.45 -1.57
CA GLN A 49 41.34 -4.63 -3.02
C GLN A 49 39.98 -5.20 -3.46
N GLN A 50 39.44 -6.18 -2.72
CA GLN A 50 38.11 -6.73 -2.99
C GLN A 50 36.99 -5.70 -2.83
N LYS A 51 37.05 -4.86 -1.78
CA LYS A 51 36.09 -3.74 -1.61
C LYS A 51 36.14 -2.75 -2.76
N ASN A 52 37.33 -2.39 -3.23
CA ASN A 52 37.50 -1.47 -4.35
C ASN A 52 36.97 -2.07 -5.66
N ILE A 53 37.25 -3.35 -5.92
CA ILE A 53 36.69 -4.05 -7.09
C ILE A 53 35.16 -4.05 -7.00
N LEU A 54 34.60 -4.45 -5.86
CA LEU A 54 33.16 -4.51 -5.64
C LEU A 54 32.48 -3.15 -5.82
N GLY A 55 33.04 -2.09 -5.23
CA GLY A 55 32.54 -0.73 -5.38
C GLY A 55 32.57 -0.26 -6.84
N ASN A 56 33.70 -0.44 -7.52
CA ASN A 56 33.86 -0.07 -8.93
C ASN A 56 32.88 -0.82 -9.84
N GLU A 57 32.64 -2.12 -9.61
CA GLU A 57 31.68 -2.89 -10.40
C GLU A 57 30.22 -2.46 -10.14
N LEU A 58 29.86 -2.14 -8.89
CA LEU A 58 28.53 -1.60 -8.56
C LEU A 58 28.30 -0.20 -9.14
N GLU A 59 29.34 0.64 -9.19
CA GLU A 59 29.24 2.00 -9.74
C GLU A 59 29.00 2.01 -11.25
N LYS A 60 29.51 1.01 -11.99
CA LYS A 60 29.24 0.85 -13.43
C LYS A 60 27.76 0.62 -13.74
N ILE A 61 27.01 0.05 -12.79
CA ILE A 61 25.60 -0.30 -12.98
C ILE A 61 24.73 0.84 -12.48
N ASN A 62 24.31 1.70 -13.40
CA ASN A 62 23.45 2.86 -13.09
C ASN A 62 21.98 2.63 -13.46
N THR A 63 21.71 1.67 -14.33
CA THR A 63 20.37 1.30 -14.77
C THR A 63 20.27 -0.23 -14.80
N LEU A 64 19.04 -0.74 -14.70
CA LEU A 64 18.75 -2.15 -14.90
C LEU A 64 17.78 -2.29 -16.07
N GLU A 65 18.03 -3.29 -16.90
CA GLU A 65 17.14 -3.63 -18.01
C GLU A 65 15.89 -4.33 -17.49
N ILE A 66 14.73 -4.01 -18.07
CA ILE A 66 13.47 -4.71 -17.82
C ILE A 66 13.13 -5.63 -18.98
N PHE A 67 12.42 -6.71 -18.69
CA PHE A 67 11.82 -7.56 -19.71
C PHE A 67 10.53 -6.93 -20.27
N GLU A 68 10.13 -7.30 -21.49
CA GLU A 68 8.91 -6.78 -22.12
C GLU A 68 7.64 -7.02 -21.29
N VAL A 69 7.58 -8.14 -20.56
CA VAL A 69 6.45 -8.46 -19.67
C VAL A 69 6.26 -7.43 -18.54
N ALA A 70 7.34 -6.74 -18.14
CA ALA A 70 7.28 -5.69 -17.11
C ALA A 70 6.45 -4.48 -17.57
N LYS A 71 6.40 -4.17 -18.88
CA LYS A 71 5.61 -3.05 -19.43
C LYS A 71 4.10 -3.22 -19.25
N ASN A 72 3.64 -4.47 -19.06
CA ASN A 72 2.25 -4.81 -18.81
C ASN A 72 1.96 -5.08 -17.33
N THR A 73 2.94 -4.92 -16.44
CA THR A 73 2.83 -5.23 -15.02
C THR A 73 2.89 -3.95 -14.21
N LEU A 74 2.01 -3.81 -13.22
CA LEU A 74 2.06 -2.68 -12.29
C LEU A 74 3.20 -2.86 -11.29
N PRO A 75 3.92 -1.79 -10.91
CA PRO A 75 4.92 -1.83 -9.85
C PRO A 75 4.46 -2.49 -8.54
N SER A 76 3.20 -2.30 -8.13
CA SER A 76 2.61 -2.92 -6.94
C SER A 76 2.48 -4.45 -7.00
N GLN A 77 2.58 -5.04 -8.20
CA GLN A 77 2.54 -6.49 -8.41
C GLN A 77 3.94 -7.13 -8.34
N VAL A 78 4.99 -6.31 -8.31
CA VAL A 78 6.38 -6.76 -8.26
C VAL A 78 6.82 -6.90 -6.80
N ASN A 79 7.36 -8.05 -6.44
CA ASN A 79 7.81 -8.41 -5.10
C ASN A 79 9.12 -9.21 -5.15
N ASN A 80 9.69 -9.54 -4.00
CA ASN A 80 10.94 -10.29 -3.91
C ASN A 80 10.85 -11.72 -4.50
N GLN A 81 9.66 -12.31 -4.61
CA GLN A 81 9.50 -13.63 -5.21
C GLN A 81 9.53 -13.62 -6.73
N ASN A 82 9.10 -12.52 -7.38
CA ASN A 82 8.93 -12.45 -8.83
C ASN A 82 9.77 -11.37 -9.52
N ILE A 83 10.58 -10.60 -8.79
CA ILE A 83 11.36 -9.47 -9.34
C ILE A 83 12.26 -9.88 -10.52
N THR A 84 12.84 -11.08 -10.48
CA THR A 84 13.73 -11.58 -11.54
C THR A 84 13.00 -11.95 -12.83
N ASP A 85 11.67 -12.06 -12.80
CA ASP A 85 10.84 -12.28 -13.99
C ASP A 85 10.63 -10.98 -14.78
N PHE A 86 10.87 -9.83 -14.14
CA PHE A 86 10.63 -8.51 -14.70
C PHE A 86 11.91 -7.70 -14.92
N ILE A 87 12.91 -7.87 -14.06
CA ILE A 87 14.16 -7.10 -14.07
C ILE A 87 15.33 -8.05 -14.29
N LYS A 88 16.16 -7.73 -15.27
CA LYS A 88 17.34 -8.52 -15.60
C LYS A 88 18.45 -8.24 -14.59
N VAL A 89 18.92 -9.30 -13.95
CA VAL A 89 20.08 -9.24 -13.06
C VAL A 89 21.36 -9.07 -13.89
N PRO A 90 22.26 -8.13 -13.54
CA PRO A 90 23.54 -7.98 -14.22
C PRO A 90 24.38 -9.26 -14.17
N VAL A 91 25.12 -9.54 -15.24
CA VAL A 91 26.04 -10.68 -15.29
C VAL A 91 27.21 -10.47 -14.33
N SER A 92 27.69 -11.54 -13.71
CA SER A 92 28.86 -11.50 -12.84
C SER A 92 30.11 -11.03 -13.60
N SER A 93 30.92 -10.18 -12.97
CA SER A 93 32.12 -9.59 -13.56
C SER A 93 33.20 -9.44 -12.50
N ASN A 94 34.47 -9.71 -12.84
CA ASN A 94 35.62 -9.56 -11.94
C ASN A 94 35.47 -10.27 -10.58
N GLY A 95 34.82 -11.44 -10.56
CA GLY A 95 34.56 -12.21 -9.34
C GLY A 95 33.41 -11.67 -8.48
N VAL A 96 32.73 -10.60 -8.92
CA VAL A 96 31.55 -10.05 -8.26
C VAL A 96 30.30 -10.73 -8.82
N SER A 97 29.48 -11.27 -7.92
CA SER A 97 28.13 -11.78 -8.22
C SER A 97 27.09 -10.73 -7.85
N PHE A 98 26.04 -10.60 -8.66
CA PHE A 98 24.96 -9.64 -8.44
C PHE A 98 23.64 -10.34 -8.11
N SER A 99 22.85 -9.70 -7.26
CA SER A 99 21.47 -10.05 -6.99
C SER A 99 20.64 -8.78 -6.77
N ILE A 100 19.32 -8.88 -6.90
CA ILE A 100 18.41 -7.75 -6.70
C ILE A 100 17.35 -8.10 -5.67
N LYS A 101 16.95 -7.12 -4.87
CA LYS A 101 15.86 -7.22 -3.90
C LYS A 101 15.07 -5.92 -3.84
N ILE A 102 13.82 -6.00 -3.44
CA ILE A 102 12.97 -4.85 -3.11
C ILE A 102 13.02 -4.67 -1.60
N SER A 103 13.40 -3.47 -1.17
CA SER A 103 13.32 -3.10 0.25
C SER A 103 11.85 -2.98 0.64
N GLU A 104 11.48 -3.51 1.80
CA GLU A 104 10.13 -3.36 2.36
C GLU A 104 9.72 -1.88 2.52
N THR A 105 10.69 -0.98 2.63
CA THR A 105 10.50 0.46 2.82
C THR A 105 10.52 1.28 1.53
N ALA A 106 11.01 0.72 0.42
CA ALA A 106 11.13 1.42 -0.86
C ALA A 106 10.17 0.78 -1.86
N SER A 107 8.92 1.23 -1.83
CA SER A 107 7.87 0.76 -2.74
C SER A 107 7.93 1.47 -4.08
N GLY A 108 7.57 0.76 -5.15
CA GLY A 108 7.34 1.36 -6.46
C GLY A 108 6.11 2.28 -6.49
N SER A 109 5.84 2.87 -7.66
CA SER A 109 4.70 3.76 -7.89
C SER A 109 3.93 3.36 -9.14
N ASP A 110 2.69 2.91 -8.96
CA ASP A 110 1.79 2.58 -10.06
C ASP A 110 1.36 3.79 -10.90
N THR A 111 1.50 5.01 -10.35
CA THR A 111 1.19 6.25 -11.07
C THR A 111 2.37 6.78 -11.86
N SER A 112 3.58 6.28 -11.60
CA SER A 112 4.81 6.73 -12.28
C SER A 112 5.55 5.60 -13.00
N GLY A 113 5.17 4.34 -12.80
CA GLY A 113 5.70 3.19 -13.54
C GLY A 113 7.14 2.82 -13.16
N PHE A 114 7.51 2.99 -11.88
CA PHE A 114 8.83 2.62 -11.39
C PHE A 114 8.79 1.69 -10.18
N VAL A 115 9.84 0.90 -10.03
CA VAL A 115 10.14 0.09 -8.83
C VAL A 115 11.51 0.52 -8.30
N VAL A 116 11.64 0.65 -6.98
CA VAL A 116 12.93 0.89 -6.34
C VAL A 116 13.52 -0.46 -5.93
N VAL A 117 14.73 -0.75 -6.39
CA VAL A 117 15.41 -2.01 -6.10
C VAL A 117 16.77 -1.75 -5.48
N THR A 118 17.19 -2.66 -4.63
CA THR A 118 18.53 -2.73 -4.08
C THR A 118 19.32 -3.78 -4.86
N LEU A 119 20.31 -3.32 -5.62
CA LEU A 119 21.32 -4.16 -6.24
C LEU A 119 22.36 -4.53 -5.19
N VAL A 120 22.56 -5.82 -4.97
CA VAL A 120 23.54 -6.37 -4.03
C VAL A 120 24.65 -7.03 -4.83
N GLY A 121 25.87 -6.51 -4.70
CA GLY A 121 27.08 -7.13 -5.22
C GLY A 121 27.80 -7.90 -4.12
N SER A 122 28.38 -9.06 -4.45
CA SER A 122 29.14 -9.89 -3.53
C SER A 122 30.44 -10.41 -4.14
N ILE A 123 31.53 -10.37 -3.38
CA ILE A 123 32.82 -11.00 -3.72
C ILE A 123 33.38 -11.70 -2.48
N GLY A 124 33.45 -13.02 -2.50
CA GLY A 124 33.72 -13.82 -1.29
C GLY A 124 32.67 -13.54 -0.20
N ASP A 125 33.13 -13.17 1.00
CA ASP A 125 32.25 -12.84 2.15
C ASP A 125 31.85 -11.36 2.20
N LEU A 126 32.34 -10.53 1.27
CA LEU A 126 32.02 -9.10 1.23
C LEU A 126 30.76 -8.85 0.40
N THR A 127 29.89 -7.98 0.90
CA THR A 127 28.70 -7.52 0.21
C THR A 127 28.60 -5.99 0.24
N GLN A 128 28.12 -5.39 -0.84
CA GLN A 128 27.78 -3.97 -0.92
C GLN A 128 26.47 -3.81 -1.67
N GLU A 129 25.75 -2.74 -1.35
CA GLU A 129 24.40 -2.50 -1.84
C GLU A 129 24.31 -1.12 -2.51
N LYS A 130 23.52 -1.04 -3.57
CA LYS A 130 23.21 0.20 -4.29
C LYS A 130 21.72 0.24 -4.60
N THR A 131 21.07 1.35 -4.29
CA THR A 131 19.67 1.56 -4.66
C THR A 131 19.57 2.06 -6.10
N ILE A 132 18.71 1.46 -6.90
CA ILE A 132 18.46 1.81 -8.29
C ILE A 132 16.94 1.97 -8.49
N ILE A 133 16.55 3.04 -9.19
CA ILE A 133 15.16 3.23 -9.64
C ILE A 133 15.04 2.61 -11.02
N VAL A 134 14.17 1.63 -11.16
CA VAL A 134 13.91 0.93 -12.41
C VAL A 134 12.58 1.42 -12.98
N ASN A 135 12.65 2.07 -14.13
CA ASN A 135 11.49 2.64 -14.84
C ASN A 135 11.02 1.70 -15.97
N GLY A 136 9.81 1.95 -16.48
CA GLY A 136 9.27 1.27 -17.66
C GLY A 136 8.20 0.22 -17.36
N PHE A 137 7.70 0.19 -16.13
CA PHE A 137 6.53 -0.61 -15.76
C PHE A 137 5.23 0.05 -16.23
N ARG A 138 4.13 -0.72 -16.17
CA ARG A 138 2.80 -0.21 -16.50
C ARG A 138 2.42 0.93 -15.55
N VAL A 139 1.80 1.97 -16.09
CA VAL A 139 1.23 3.09 -15.32
C VAL A 139 -0.28 2.96 -15.34
N LEU A 140 -0.92 3.22 -14.20
CA LEU A 140 -2.38 3.32 -14.14
C LEU A 140 -2.88 4.50 -14.99
N SER A 141 -3.89 4.26 -15.82
CA SER A 141 -4.55 5.34 -16.54
C SER A 141 -5.32 6.26 -15.58
N PRO A 142 -5.60 7.53 -15.95
CA PRO A 142 -6.43 8.42 -15.16
C PRO A 142 -7.80 7.81 -14.82
N GLU A 143 -8.38 7.04 -15.74
CA GLU A 143 -9.66 6.35 -15.54
C GLU A 143 -9.54 5.23 -14.50
N GLU A 144 -8.47 4.42 -14.54
CA GLU A 144 -8.21 3.39 -13.53
C GLU A 144 -8.00 4.01 -12.15
N ILE A 145 -7.27 5.13 -12.06
CA ILE A 145 -7.08 5.88 -10.80
C ILE A 145 -8.42 6.37 -10.28
N GLN A 146 -9.24 6.99 -11.14
CA GLN A 146 -10.55 7.49 -10.75
C GLN A 146 -11.47 6.37 -10.27
N GLU A 147 -11.42 5.20 -10.90
CA GLU A 147 -12.21 4.05 -10.48
C GLU A 147 -11.79 3.52 -9.11
N GLN A 148 -10.48 3.46 -8.82
CA GLN A 148 -10.01 3.08 -7.48
C GLN A 148 -10.48 4.07 -6.40
N ILE A 149 -10.50 5.37 -6.72
CA ILE A 149 -11.05 6.40 -5.84
C ILE A 149 -12.56 6.17 -5.63
N ASN A 150 -13.31 5.89 -6.70
CA ASN A 150 -14.75 5.62 -6.61
C ASN A 150 -15.03 4.41 -5.71
N ILE A 151 -14.29 3.31 -5.89
CA ILE A 151 -14.41 2.10 -5.06
C ILE A 151 -14.12 2.41 -3.58
N ALA A 152 -13.10 3.22 -3.30
CA ALA A 152 -12.78 3.61 -1.94
C ALA A 152 -13.89 4.46 -1.31
N VAL A 153 -14.44 5.42 -2.05
CA VAL A 153 -15.56 6.27 -1.59
C VAL A 153 -16.82 5.43 -1.34
N ASP A 154 -17.16 4.52 -2.25
CA ASP A 154 -18.30 3.62 -2.08
C ASP A 154 -18.13 2.74 -0.83
N ARG A 155 -16.93 2.19 -0.62
CA ARG A 155 -16.60 1.41 0.58
C ARG A 155 -16.80 2.23 1.85
N ASP A 156 -16.35 3.48 1.87
CA ASP A 156 -16.56 4.38 3.01
C ASP A 156 -18.06 4.59 3.28
N ILE A 157 -18.84 4.94 2.24
CA ILE A 157 -20.29 5.12 2.38
C ILE A 157 -20.95 3.84 2.90
N GLN A 158 -20.59 2.68 2.34
CA GLN A 158 -21.15 1.39 2.74
C GLN A 158 -20.82 1.04 4.19
N ASN A 159 -19.58 1.29 4.63
CA ASN A 159 -19.18 1.08 6.01
C ASN A 159 -20.03 1.92 6.97
N GLU A 160 -20.24 3.20 6.67
CA GLU A 160 -21.08 4.08 7.49
C GLU A 160 -22.57 3.69 7.46
N LEU A 161 -23.12 3.29 6.30
CA LEU A 161 -24.49 2.76 6.23
C LEU A 161 -24.66 1.46 7.03
N ASN A 162 -23.60 0.66 7.16
CA ASN A 162 -23.62 -0.59 7.91
C ASN A 162 -23.62 -0.37 9.43
N THR A 163 -23.03 0.72 9.92
CA THR A 163 -23.08 1.05 11.36
C THR A 163 -24.48 1.44 11.83
N ILE A 164 -25.32 1.94 10.93
CA ILE A 164 -26.70 2.37 11.22
C ILE A 164 -27.64 1.18 11.04
N SER A 165 -27.99 0.54 12.15
CA SER A 165 -28.93 -0.60 12.18
C SER A 165 -30.38 -0.18 12.43
N SER A 166 -30.61 1.01 12.99
CA SER A 166 -31.93 1.53 13.32
C SER A 166 -31.97 3.05 13.22
N LEU A 167 -33.17 3.61 13.08
CA LEU A 167 -33.42 5.04 13.09
C LEU A 167 -34.44 5.36 14.19
N SER A 168 -34.32 6.52 14.81
CA SER A 168 -35.26 6.98 15.82
C SER A 168 -36.33 7.86 15.18
N ILE A 169 -37.56 7.74 15.68
CA ILE A 169 -38.66 8.64 15.32
C ILE A 169 -38.52 9.98 16.04
N THR A 170 -39.02 11.05 15.42
CA THR A 170 -39.14 12.36 16.05
C THR A 170 -40.30 12.38 17.05
N ASP A 171 -40.46 13.46 17.82
CA ASP A 171 -41.64 13.62 18.67
C ASP A 171 -42.94 13.75 17.86
N PHE A 172 -42.89 14.36 16.68
CA PHE A 172 -44.04 14.41 15.78
C PHE A 172 -44.42 13.01 15.26
N GLY A 173 -43.44 12.17 14.92
CA GLY A 173 -43.65 10.78 14.50
C GLY A 173 -44.31 9.88 15.57
N LYS A 174 -44.29 10.30 16.84
CA LYS A 174 -45.01 9.58 17.93
C LYS A 174 -46.50 9.89 17.99
N THR A 175 -46.98 10.92 17.27
CA THR A 175 -48.38 11.37 17.35
C THR A 175 -49.21 10.82 16.18
N PRO A 176 -50.44 10.31 16.38
CA PRO A 176 -51.26 9.78 15.27
C PRO A 176 -51.49 10.77 14.10
N ALA A 177 -51.33 12.07 14.35
CA ALA A 177 -51.47 13.14 13.35
C ALA A 177 -50.49 13.01 12.18
N TRP A 178 -49.35 12.32 12.34
CA TRP A 178 -48.41 12.13 11.23
C TRP A 178 -49.07 11.38 10.06
N SER A 179 -50.06 10.51 10.28
CA SER A 179 -50.66 9.70 9.20
C SER A 179 -51.44 10.51 8.15
N ASN A 180 -51.77 11.76 8.45
CA ASN A 180 -52.62 12.60 7.60
C ASN A 180 -51.81 13.67 6.83
N ASP A 181 -50.52 13.85 7.16
CA ASP A 181 -49.70 15.00 6.71
C ASP A 181 -48.24 14.63 6.33
N VAL A 182 -47.96 13.39 5.89
CA VAL A 182 -46.57 13.01 5.51
C VAL A 182 -46.20 13.56 4.13
N TRP A 183 -45.73 14.80 4.10
CA TRP A 183 -45.07 15.37 2.92
C TRP A 183 -43.53 15.31 3.02
N SER A 184 -42.99 15.08 4.23
CA SER A 184 -41.55 15.15 4.50
C SER A 184 -41.11 14.12 5.55
N ILE A 185 -40.27 13.16 5.16
CA ILE A 185 -39.83 12.05 6.01
C ILE A 185 -38.97 12.49 7.20
N ASP A 186 -38.20 13.56 7.03
CA ASP A 186 -37.37 14.22 8.04
C ASP A 186 -38.19 14.83 9.19
N LYS A 187 -39.50 15.05 9.01
CA LYS A 187 -40.37 15.47 10.12
C LYS A 187 -40.72 14.34 11.08
N ILE A 188 -40.65 13.08 10.63
CA ILE A 188 -41.13 11.92 11.39
C ILE A 188 -40.02 10.95 11.78
N VAL A 189 -38.90 10.95 11.07
CA VAL A 189 -37.71 10.13 11.36
C VAL A 189 -36.50 11.03 11.45
N ASN A 190 -35.68 10.84 12.49
CA ASN A 190 -34.43 11.56 12.64
C ASN A 190 -33.41 11.07 11.61
N THR A 191 -32.91 11.99 10.79
CA THR A 191 -31.76 11.73 9.91
C THR A 191 -30.49 11.60 10.75
N PRO A 192 -29.66 10.56 10.54
CA PRO A 192 -28.38 10.43 11.22
C PRO A 192 -27.46 11.63 10.96
N ASN A 193 -26.67 12.02 11.97
CA ASN A 193 -25.66 13.05 11.80
C ASN A 193 -24.56 12.58 10.82
N PRO A 194 -23.95 13.48 10.04
CA PRO A 194 -22.84 13.14 9.17
C PRO A 194 -21.66 12.53 9.95
N GLN A 195 -21.03 11.50 9.38
CA GLN A 195 -19.87 10.82 9.96
C GLN A 195 -18.81 10.55 8.89
N ASN A 196 -17.53 10.77 9.22
CA ASN A 196 -16.40 10.50 8.32
C ASN A 196 -16.54 11.10 6.89
N GLY A 197 -17.21 12.26 6.81
CA GLY A 197 -17.51 12.97 5.56
C GLY A 197 -18.71 12.43 4.76
N VAL A 198 -19.37 11.37 5.22
CA VAL A 198 -20.62 10.86 4.64
C VAL A 198 -21.79 11.68 5.18
N GLN A 199 -22.57 12.25 4.26
CA GLN A 199 -23.83 12.94 4.54
C GLN A 199 -24.98 11.95 4.43
N PHE A 200 -25.99 12.09 5.27
CA PHE A 200 -27.18 11.25 5.24
C PHE A 200 -28.42 12.03 4.85
N SER A 201 -29.30 11.38 4.11
CA SER A 201 -30.67 11.84 3.88
C SER A 201 -31.62 10.65 3.90
N LEU A 202 -32.91 10.95 4.03
CA LEU A 202 -33.96 9.96 4.08
C LEU A 202 -34.90 10.14 2.90
N ARG A 203 -35.38 9.03 2.35
CA ARG A 203 -36.42 9.00 1.34
C ARG A 203 -37.48 7.98 1.72
N TYR A 204 -38.73 8.34 1.46
CA TYR A 204 -39.86 7.46 1.67
C TYR A 204 -39.86 6.31 0.64
N VAL A 205 -40.12 5.09 1.09
CA VAL A 205 -40.43 3.97 0.21
C VAL A 205 -41.95 3.93 0.02
N GLN A 206 -42.42 4.06 -1.22
CA GLN A 206 -43.85 3.99 -1.51
C GLN A 206 -44.47 2.68 -0.99
N SER A 207 -45.71 2.75 -0.51
CA SER A 207 -46.48 1.59 -0.02
C SER A 207 -45.87 0.83 1.17
N SER A 208 -44.94 1.45 1.91
CA SER A 208 -44.22 0.80 3.01
C SER A 208 -44.69 1.19 4.42
N VAL A 209 -45.83 1.87 4.50
CA VAL A 209 -46.42 2.21 5.80
C VAL A 209 -47.37 1.11 6.23
N HIS A 210 -47.01 0.43 7.30
CA HIS A 210 -47.88 -0.54 7.96
C HIS A 210 -48.46 0.15 9.20
N PHE A 211 -49.46 1.01 9.00
CA PHE A 211 -50.10 1.80 10.06
C PHE A 211 -50.67 0.93 11.19
N GLY A 212 -51.09 -0.31 10.90
CA GLY A 212 -51.54 -1.26 11.92
C GLY A 212 -50.41 -1.90 12.74
N GLU A 213 -49.18 -1.90 12.22
CA GLU A 213 -48.01 -2.53 12.85
C GLU A 213 -47.06 -1.51 13.50
N GLY A 214 -47.29 -0.21 13.32
CA GLY A 214 -46.40 0.84 13.82
C GLY A 214 -45.02 0.82 13.13
N ARG A 215 -44.98 0.40 11.85
CA ARG A 215 -43.76 0.23 11.05
C ARG A 215 -43.79 1.08 9.78
N LEU A 216 -42.63 1.60 9.42
CA LEU A 216 -42.40 2.35 8.19
C LEU A 216 -41.04 1.97 7.60
N SER A 217 -41.00 1.53 6.35
CA SER A 217 -39.72 1.39 5.65
C SER A 217 -39.28 2.72 5.03
N VAL A 218 -38.02 3.08 5.24
CA VAL A 218 -37.38 4.25 4.67
C VAL A 218 -36.11 3.85 3.95
N VAL A 219 -35.74 4.60 2.91
CA VAL A 219 -34.41 4.53 2.31
C VAL A 219 -33.52 5.53 3.05
N LEU A 220 -32.49 5.01 3.70
CA LEU A 220 -31.35 5.79 4.16
C LEU A 220 -30.35 5.93 3.02
N ILE A 221 -30.07 7.15 2.64
CA ILE A 221 -29.17 7.51 1.54
C ILE A 221 -27.89 8.08 2.16
N GLY A 222 -26.75 7.47 1.86
CA GLY A 222 -25.43 7.99 2.22
C GLY A 222 -24.76 8.62 0.99
N SER A 223 -24.20 9.82 1.13
CA SER A 223 -23.50 10.51 0.04
C SER A 223 -22.14 11.06 0.46
N LYS A 224 -21.14 10.91 -0.42
CA LYS A 224 -19.79 11.45 -0.25
C LYS A 224 -19.20 11.73 -1.64
N ASN A 225 -18.60 12.91 -1.84
CA ASN A 225 -17.96 13.29 -3.11
C ASN A 225 -18.84 13.08 -4.37
N GLY A 226 -20.14 13.35 -4.27
CA GLY A 226 -21.10 13.17 -5.38
C GLY A 226 -21.54 11.71 -5.64
N ARG A 227 -20.92 10.73 -4.97
CA ARG A 227 -21.36 9.33 -4.96
C ARG A 227 -22.49 9.14 -3.96
N ILE A 228 -23.35 8.17 -4.22
CA ILE A 228 -24.51 7.84 -3.39
C ILE A 228 -24.65 6.32 -3.29
N LEU A 229 -24.87 5.81 -2.08
CA LEU A 229 -25.38 4.45 -1.83
C LEU A 229 -26.61 4.52 -0.93
N GLU A 230 -27.42 3.48 -0.98
CA GLU A 230 -28.71 3.43 -0.31
C GLU A 230 -28.89 2.14 0.49
N LYS A 231 -29.61 2.23 1.60
CA LYS A 231 -29.99 1.09 2.45
C LYS A 231 -31.42 1.27 2.90
N THR A 232 -32.26 0.24 2.77
CA THR A 232 -33.61 0.28 3.33
C THR A 232 -33.58 -0.10 4.81
N ILE A 233 -34.25 0.69 5.64
CA ILE A 233 -34.37 0.47 7.09
C ILE A 233 -35.85 0.47 7.45
N VAL A 234 -36.28 -0.53 8.23
CA VAL A 234 -37.61 -0.53 8.85
C VAL A 234 -37.53 0.23 10.15
N VAL A 235 -38.26 1.34 10.22
CA VAL A 235 -38.40 2.17 11.41
C VAL A 235 -39.65 1.72 12.16
N THR A 236 -39.50 1.47 13.46
CA THR A 236 -40.58 0.99 14.34
C THR A 236 -40.91 2.02 15.41
N GLY A 237 -42.08 1.88 16.05
CA GLY A 237 -42.48 2.72 17.18
C GLY A 237 -43.46 3.83 16.83
N PHE A 238 -43.98 3.83 15.60
CA PHE A 238 -45.10 4.68 15.24
C PHE A 238 -46.38 4.21 15.95
N PRO A 239 -47.29 5.13 16.33
CA PRO A 239 -48.58 4.77 16.90
C PRO A 239 -49.38 3.90 15.90
N GLY A 240 -49.81 2.71 16.36
CA GLY A 240 -50.69 1.84 15.60
C GLY A 240 -52.13 2.38 15.55
N ARG A 241 -52.88 2.03 14.50
CA ARG A 241 -54.34 2.13 14.53
C ARG A 241 -54.88 0.91 15.29
N ASN A 242 -55.36 1.13 16.52
CA ASN A 242 -56.19 0.15 17.24
C ASN A 242 -57.56 0.01 16.59
#